data_AF-X1SP54-F1
#
_entry.id   AF-X1SP54-F1
#
_cell.length_a   1.000
_cell.length_b   1.000
_cell.length_c   1.000
_cell.angle_alpha   90.00
_cell.angle_beta   90.00
_cell.angle_gamma   90.00
#
_symmetry.space_group_name_H-M   'P 1'
#
loop_
_entity.id
_entity.type
_entity.pdbx_description
1 polymer ?
#
loop_
_entity_poly.entity_id
_entity_poly.type
_entity_poly.pdbx_seq_one_letter_code
_entity_poly.pdbx_strand_id
1 'polypeptide(L)'
;MAENLDPKPKTVAVISANDLFPLSCAEGFADYCKEAGFEVVLFEKYPPGATDISALLTKVKDLNPDILGVAGYTADSLMVIRHCKELNINPKIYAFSVGVMIPS
;
A
#
# COMPACT_ATOMS: atom_id res chain seq x y z
N MET A 1 -16.80 -7.02 9.50
CA MET A 1 -15.84 -8.16 9.52
C MET A 1 -14.40 -7.66 9.54
N ALA A 2 -14.08 -6.74 10.48
CA ALA A 2 -12.74 -6.18 10.72
C ALA A 2 -12.46 -6.09 12.24
N GLU A 3 -13.12 -6.95 13.01
CA GLU A 3 -13.23 -6.87 14.46
C GLU A 3 -12.35 -7.90 15.20
N ASN A 4 -11.54 -8.69 14.49
CA ASN A 4 -10.78 -9.81 15.07
C ASN A 4 -9.30 -9.94 14.59
N LEU A 5 -8.62 -8.85 14.21
CA LEU A 5 -7.18 -8.90 13.90
C LEU A 5 -6.37 -8.33 15.07
N ASP A 6 -5.71 -9.22 15.81
CA ASP A 6 -4.75 -8.91 16.88
C ASP A 6 -3.31 -9.13 16.36
N PRO A 7 -2.39 -8.15 16.49
CA PRO A 7 -2.59 -6.78 16.93
C PRO A 7 -3.43 -5.96 15.95
N LYS A 8 -4.33 -5.12 16.48
CA LYS A 8 -5.13 -4.16 15.70
C LYS A 8 -4.21 -3.37 14.78
N PRO A 9 -4.41 -3.43 13.45
CA PRO A 9 -3.65 -2.60 12.55
C PRO A 9 -3.82 -1.15 12.99
N LYS A 10 -2.73 -0.44 13.25
CA LYS A 10 -2.78 0.99 13.60
C LYS A 10 -2.13 1.83 12.53
N THR A 11 -1.21 1.26 11.78
CA THR A 11 -0.37 1.98 10.83
C THR A 11 -0.69 1.56 9.41
N VAL A 12 -0.79 2.54 8.51
CA VAL A 12 -1.03 2.31 7.10
C VAL A 12 0.01 3.05 6.26
N ALA A 13 0.60 2.35 5.31
CA ALA A 13 1.40 2.97 4.26
C ALA A 13 0.59 2.94 2.97
N VAL A 14 0.55 4.07 2.27
CA VAL A 14 -0.17 4.23 1.02
C VAL A 14 0.82 4.65 -0.06
N ILE A 15 0.82 3.90 -1.16
CA ILE A 15 1.69 4.17 -2.30
C ILE A 15 0.80 4.33 -3.52
N SER A 16 1.01 5.39 -4.29
CA SER A 16 0.13 5.72 -5.42
C SER A 16 0.90 6.04 -6.70
N ALA A 17 0.40 5.60 -7.85
CA ALA A 17 0.88 6.13 -9.11
C ALA A 17 0.46 7.61 -9.24
N ASN A 18 1.33 8.46 -9.76
CA ASN A 18 1.09 9.89 -9.95
C ASN A 18 0.19 10.14 -11.18
N ASP A 19 -1.01 9.59 -11.12
CA ASP A 19 -2.08 9.69 -12.12
C ASP A 19 -3.42 9.99 -11.42
N LEU A 20 -4.36 10.65 -12.10
CA LEU A 20 -5.58 11.19 -11.48
C LEU A 20 -6.43 10.12 -10.80
N PHE A 21 -6.54 8.94 -11.42
CA PHE A 21 -7.32 7.83 -10.88
C PHE A 21 -6.71 7.23 -9.61
N PRO A 22 -5.48 6.69 -9.63
CA PRO A 22 -4.85 6.13 -8.43
C PRO A 22 -4.60 7.17 -7.34
N LEU A 23 -4.34 8.44 -7.67
CA LEU A 23 -4.22 9.50 -6.68
C LEU A 23 -5.53 9.69 -5.92
N SER A 24 -6.66 9.79 -6.63
CA SER A 24 -7.98 9.94 -6.01
C SER A 24 -8.32 8.74 -5.10
N CYS A 25 -8.00 7.52 -5.54
CA CYS A 25 -8.18 6.32 -4.72
C CYS A 25 -7.29 6.33 -3.47
N ALA A 26 -6.03 6.72 -3.59
CA ALA A 26 -5.09 6.78 -2.48
C ALA A 26 -5.50 7.84 -1.46
N GLU A 27 -5.91 9.02 -1.92
CA GLU A 27 -6.39 10.10 -1.06
C GLU A 27 -7.66 9.68 -0.30
N GLY A 28 -8.64 9.09 -1.00
CA GLY A 28 -9.85 8.57 -0.35
C GLY A 28 -9.57 7.47 0.66
N PHE A 29 -8.59 6.59 0.38
CA PHE A 29 -8.17 5.55 1.32
C PHE A 29 -7.45 6.15 2.54
N ALA A 30 -6.56 7.12 2.33
CA ALA A 30 -5.86 7.80 3.43
C ALA A 30 -6.83 8.58 4.32
N ASP A 31 -7.85 9.22 3.74
CA ASP A 31 -8.90 9.92 4.47
C ASP A 31 -9.75 8.95 5.30
N TYR A 32 -10.22 7.86 4.69
CA TYR A 32 -10.94 6.79 5.39
C TYR A 32 -10.12 6.18 6.53
N CYS A 33 -8.82 5.97 6.32
CA CYS A 33 -7.92 5.48 7.35
C CYS A 33 -7.83 6.47 8.53
N LYS A 34 -7.71 7.77 8.27
CA LYS A 34 -7.72 8.79 9.33
C LYS A 34 -9.04 8.82 10.08
N GLU A 35 -10.18 8.77 9.39
CA GLU A 35 -11.50 8.73 10.02
C GLU A 35 -11.71 7.48 10.87
N ALA A 36 -11.21 6.33 10.40
CA ALA A 36 -11.28 5.07 11.13
C ALA A 36 -10.23 4.95 12.25
N GLY A 37 -9.40 5.98 12.49
CA GLY A 37 -8.43 6.03 13.58
C GLY A 37 -7.11 5.31 13.31
N PHE A 38 -6.78 5.04 12.05
CA PHE A 38 -5.47 4.55 11.62
C PHE A 38 -4.51 5.72 11.36
N GLU A 39 -3.24 5.51 11.66
CA GLU A 39 -2.14 6.43 11.39
C GLU A 39 -1.52 6.14 10.02
N VAL A 40 -1.63 7.11 9.11
CA VAL A 40 -0.96 7.05 7.80
C VAL A 40 0.52 7.38 7.99
N VAL A 41 1.36 6.36 8.10
CA VAL A 41 2.81 6.50 8.35
C VAL A 41 3.59 6.87 7.09
N LEU A 42 3.04 6.54 5.92
CA LEU A 42 3.65 6.85 4.63
C LEU A 42 2.57 7.11 3.59
N PHE A 43 2.71 8.20 2.86
CA PHE A 43 1.93 8.51 1.67
C PHE A 43 2.90 8.98 0.60
N GLU A 44 3.31 8.07 -0.28
CA GLU A 44 4.25 8.40 -1.35
C GLU A 44 3.62 8.13 -2.70
N LYS A 45 4.02 8.95 -3.67
CA LYS A 45 3.60 8.80 -5.05
C LYS A 45 4.80 8.51 -5.95
N TYR A 46 4.65 7.55 -6.85
CA TYR A 46 5.64 7.20 -7.85
C TYR A 46 5.17 7.61 -9.25
N PRO A 47 6.08 7.98 -10.16
CA PRO A 47 5.68 8.36 -11.51
C PRO A 47 5.00 7.16 -12.23
N PRO A 48 3.95 7.41 -13.05
CA PRO A 48 3.32 6.36 -13.81
C PRO A 48 4.35 5.71 -14.76
N GLY A 49 4.40 4.37 -14.76
CA GLY A 49 5.40 3.62 -15.52
C GLY A 49 6.77 3.55 -14.85
N ALA A 50 6.89 3.91 -13.57
CA ALA A 50 8.07 3.61 -12.77
C ALA A 50 8.36 2.10 -12.82
N THR A 51 9.55 1.71 -13.26
CA THR A 51 9.98 0.31 -13.31
C THR A 51 10.66 -0.16 -12.03
N ASP A 52 11.04 0.78 -11.17
CA ASP A 52 11.66 0.52 -9.87
C ASP A 52 10.97 1.37 -8.81
N ILE A 53 10.44 0.69 -7.80
CA ILE A 53 9.87 1.29 -6.58
C ILE A 53 10.54 0.71 -5.34
N SER A 54 11.70 0.05 -5.51
CA SER A 54 12.46 -0.62 -4.47
C SER A 54 12.82 0.32 -3.33
N ALA A 55 13.21 1.56 -3.66
CA ALA A 55 13.51 2.59 -2.66
C ALA A 55 12.27 2.98 -1.82
N LEU A 56 11.11 3.09 -2.46
CA LEU A 56 9.85 3.43 -1.80
C LEU A 56 9.41 2.28 -0.89
N LEU A 57 9.49 1.05 -1.38
CA LEU A 57 9.20 -0.16 -0.59
C LEU A 57 10.21 -0.40 0.53
N THR A 58 11.45 0.05 0.38
CA THR A 58 12.43 0.02 1.47
C THR A 58 12.02 0.95 2.60
N LYS A 59 11.51 2.16 2.30
CA LYS A 59 10.94 3.06 3.33
C LYS A 59 9.72 2.42 4.00
N VAL A 60 8.82 1.82 3.20
CA VAL A 60 7.66 1.08 3.72
C VAL A 60 8.12 -0.03 4.66
N LYS A 61 9.15 -0.79 4.29
CA LYS A 61 9.72 -1.84 5.13
C LYS A 61 10.27 -1.30 6.45
N ASP A 62 10.98 -0.18 6.40
CA ASP A 62 11.57 0.47 7.58
C ASP A 62 10.49 0.92 8.57
N LEU A 63 9.38 1.44 8.04
CA LEU A 63 8.21 1.85 8.83
C LEU A 63 7.33 0.68 9.28
N ASN A 64 7.51 -0.49 8.68
CA ASN A 64 6.84 -1.76 9.00
C ASN A 64 5.32 -1.63 9.27
N PRO A 65 4.55 -1.09 8.30
CA PRO A 65 3.13 -0.81 8.49
C PRO A 65 2.31 -2.09 8.58
N ASP A 66 1.22 -2.05 9.35
CA ASP A 66 0.28 -3.17 9.40
C ASP A 66 -0.52 -3.32 8.10
N ILE A 67 -0.82 -2.20 7.43
CA ILE A 67 -1.59 -2.14 6.18
C ILE A 67 -0.73 -1.51 5.09
N LEU A 68 -0.65 -2.17 3.93
CA LEU A 68 -0.05 -1.61 2.72
C LEU A 68 -1.14 -1.36 1.67
N GLY A 69 -1.48 -0.09 1.49
CA GLY A 69 -2.34 0.43 0.44
C GLY A 69 -1.55 0.71 -0.83
N VAL A 70 -1.95 0.12 -1.95
CA VAL A 70 -1.33 0.29 -3.26
C VAL A 70 -2.40 0.79 -4.21
N ALA A 71 -2.27 2.05 -4.63
CA ALA A 71 -3.11 2.62 -5.66
C ALA A 71 -2.33 2.71 -6.98
N GLY A 72 -2.77 1.97 -7.98
CA GLY A 72 -2.06 1.89 -9.24
C GLY A 72 -2.81 1.00 -10.22
N TYR A 73 -2.20 0.73 -11.37
CA TYR A 73 -2.73 -0.23 -12.32
C TYR A 73 -2.24 -1.64 -11.96
N THR A 74 -2.69 -2.63 -12.74
CA THR A 74 -2.31 -4.04 -12.58
C THR A 74 -0.79 -4.24 -12.69
N ALA A 75 -0.13 -3.51 -13.59
CA ALA A 75 1.31 -3.60 -13.79
C ALA A 75 2.08 -3.11 -12.55
N ASP A 76 1.67 -1.98 -11.97
CA ASP A 76 2.28 -1.44 -10.76
C ASP A 76 2.06 -2.38 -9.58
N SER A 77 0.85 -2.90 -9.41
CA SER A 77 0.52 -3.84 -8.33
C SER A 77 1.35 -5.11 -8.41
N LEU A 78 1.58 -5.65 -9.62
CA LEU A 78 2.43 -6.82 -9.82
C LEU A 78 3.90 -6.53 -9.46
N MET A 79 4.40 -5.35 -9.83
CA MET A 79 5.74 -4.89 -9.48
C MET A 79 5.90 -4.73 -7.96
N VAL A 80 4.90 -4.15 -7.29
CA VAL A 80 4.87 -4.03 -5.83
C VAL A 80 4.95 -5.39 -5.17
N ILE A 81 4.14 -6.36 -5.61
CA ILE A 81 4.14 -7.72 -5.03
C ILE A 81 5.51 -8.39 -5.21
N ARG A 82 6.12 -8.25 -6.39
CA ARG A 82 7.45 -8.81 -6.67
C ARG A 82 8.50 -8.22 -5.73
N HIS A 83 8.54 -6.91 -5.61
CA HIS A 83 9.49 -6.24 -4.72
C HIS A 83 9.20 -6.49 -3.24
N CYS A 84 7.93 -6.57 -2.82
CA CYS A 84 7.58 -6.98 -1.46
C CYS A 84 8.10 -8.38 -1.16
N LYS A 85 8.02 -9.31 -2.12
CA LYS A 85 8.57 -10.66 -1.98
C LYS A 85 10.10 -10.65 -1.90
N GLU A 86 10.77 -9.84 -2.72
CA GLU A 86 12.24 -9.67 -2.69
C GLU A 86 12.73 -9.05 -1.38
N LEU A 87 12.02 -8.03 -0.89
CA LEU A 87 12.35 -7.29 0.32
C LEU A 87 11.81 -7.96 1.60
N ASN A 88 11.08 -9.07 1.46
CA ASN A 88 10.43 -9.81 2.55
C ASN A 88 9.48 -8.95 3.39
N ILE A 89 8.75 -8.05 2.74
CA ILE A 89 7.74 -7.19 3.35
C ILE A 89 6.46 -8.02 3.52
N ASN A 90 6.03 -8.20 4.77
CA ASN A 90 4.84 -8.98 5.12
C ASN A 90 3.89 -8.14 5.99
N PRO A 91 3.19 -7.14 5.41
CA PRO A 91 2.13 -6.44 6.10
C PRO A 91 0.96 -7.41 6.35
N LYS A 92 0.20 -7.18 7.42
CA LYS A 92 -0.95 -8.03 7.77
C LYS A 92 -2.09 -7.90 6.77
N ILE A 93 -2.23 -6.72 6.16
CA ILE A 93 -3.27 -6.42 5.19
C ILE A 93 -2.65 -5.75 3.97
N TYR A 94 -2.96 -6.28 2.80
CA TYR A 94 -2.71 -5.60 1.53
C TYR A 94 -4.03 -5.06 0.99
N ALA A 95 -4.06 -3.77 0.65
CA ALA A 95 -5.19 -3.12 0.02
C ALA A 95 -4.75 -2.62 -1.36
N PHE A 96 -5.32 -3.16 -2.44
CA PHE A 96 -5.01 -2.72 -3.81
C PHE A 96 -6.21 -1.97 -4.40
N SER A 97 -5.99 -0.81 -5.04
CA SER A 97 -7.07 -0.07 -5.73
C SER A 97 -7.54 -0.78 -6.99
N VAL A 98 -6.62 -1.43 -7.72
CA VAL A 98 -6.90 -2.27 -8.88
C VAL A 98 -6.29 -3.64 -8.60
N GLY A 99 -7.15 -4.63 -8.43
CA GLY A 99 -6.76 -5.91 -7.84
C GLY A 99 -5.81 -6.74 -8.69
N VAL A 100 -4.79 -7.30 -8.03
CA VAL A 100 -4.20 -8.60 -8.35
C VAL A 100 -4.41 -9.45 -7.10
N MET A 101 -5.13 -10.57 -7.22
CA MET A 101 -5.34 -11.48 -6.09
C MET A 101 -4.00 -12.11 -5.73
N ILE A 102 -3.59 -11.96 -4.47
CA ILE A 102 -2.42 -12.65 -3.91
C ILE A 102 -2.72 -14.16 -3.98
N PRO A 103 -1.96 -14.98 -4.72
CA PRO A 103 -2.13 -16.42 -4.64
C PRO A 103 -1.71 -16.86 -3.23
N SER A 104 -2.57 -17.67 -2.61
CA SER A 104 -2.43 -18.26 -1.28
C SER A 104 -1.12 -19.03 -1.09
#